data_AF-N6W1V8-F1
#
_entry.id   AF-N6W1V8-F1
#
_cell.length_a   1.000
_cell.length_b   1.000
_cell.length_c   1.000
_cell.angle_alpha   90.00
_cell.angle_beta   90.00
_cell.angle_gamma   90.00
#
_symmetry.space_group_name_H-M   'P 1'
#
loop_
_entity.id
_entity.type
_entity.pdbx_description
1 polymer ?
#
loop_
_entity_poly.entity_id
_entity_poly.type
_entity_poly.pdbx_seq_one_letter_code
_entity_poly.pdbx_strand_id
1 'polypeptide(L)'
;MGSSSRGFVSWGLVGLSIVALAGCGGGGGGGSDDGDGGSDSATEIKAGAFNTTITYPDSDNEVAGVAFVSPTGRFASVVVRTSVYSGGQLNFDSSGKVSGPVQDVAYSTGEKKWVTNTGSLEGQVNSSSNMVLTGRGVEFESQIEFKRESYLSDRGVKFSQMAGVYSMAETTGGTVTLTVYEDGELDGSDETKCQFNGQVTIPNTSVNSYEVDFTVTQCQDDSRGVKGSLRNGTYSGVGSLIPDDAGGTLSFGSSDGEVALIFVGGRGTNN
;
A
#
# COMPACT_ATOMS: atom_id res chain seq x y z
N MET A 1 -32.07 -13.99 -10.11
CA MET A 1 -31.00 -13.39 -9.29
C MET A 1 -29.89 -12.99 -10.25
N GLY A 2 -29.92 -11.75 -10.72
CA GLY A 2 -28.97 -11.26 -11.73
C GLY A 2 -27.73 -10.72 -11.02
N SER A 3 -26.59 -11.38 -11.24
CA SER A 3 -25.28 -10.84 -10.91
C SER A 3 -25.03 -9.63 -11.80
N SER A 4 -25.13 -8.44 -11.23
CA SER A 4 -24.72 -7.19 -11.87
C SER A 4 -23.20 -7.10 -11.73
N SER A 5 -22.46 -7.65 -12.70
CA SER A 5 -21.03 -7.39 -12.82
C SER A 5 -20.83 -5.91 -13.16
N ARG A 6 -20.55 -5.10 -12.13
CA ARG A 6 -20.10 -3.72 -12.32
C ARG A 6 -18.66 -3.79 -12.83
N GLY A 7 -18.51 -3.78 -14.15
CA GLY A 7 -17.22 -3.72 -14.81
C GLY A 7 -16.49 -2.43 -14.43
N PHE A 8 -15.44 -2.54 -13.62
CA PHE A 8 -14.47 -1.47 -13.44
C PHE A 8 -13.61 -1.41 -14.70
N VAL A 9 -13.71 -0.30 -15.45
CA VAL A 9 -12.90 -0.07 -16.64
C VAL A 9 -11.49 0.35 -16.18
N SER A 10 -10.55 -0.58 -16.31
CA SER A 10 -9.11 -0.39 -16.07
C SER A 10 -8.51 0.53 -17.15
N TRP A 11 -7.77 1.56 -16.73
CA TRP A 11 -6.91 2.35 -17.61
C TRP A 11 -5.46 2.25 -17.14
N GLY A 12 -4.56 2.26 -18.13
CA GLY A 12 -3.18 1.81 -18.06
C GLY A 12 -2.33 2.42 -16.95
N LEU A 13 -1.65 1.54 -16.23
CA LEU A 13 -0.50 1.85 -15.42
C LEU A 13 0.72 2.10 -16.30
N VAL A 14 1.48 3.13 -15.93
CA VAL A 14 2.94 3.09 -16.07
C VAL A 14 3.39 1.83 -15.35
N GLY A 15 3.98 0.89 -16.10
CA GLY A 15 4.46 -0.35 -15.54
C GLY A 15 5.38 -0.05 -14.36
N LEU A 16 4.97 -0.45 -13.15
CA LEU A 16 5.93 -0.75 -12.10
C LEU A 16 6.74 -1.94 -12.62
N SER A 17 7.82 -1.65 -13.34
CA SER A 17 8.88 -2.63 -13.59
C SER A 17 9.56 -2.86 -12.26
N ILE A 18 8.97 -3.71 -11.43
CA ILE A 18 9.70 -4.36 -10.35
C ILE A 18 10.77 -5.17 -11.08
N VAL A 19 12.00 -4.69 -11.04
CA VAL A 19 13.16 -5.35 -11.62
C VAL A 19 13.28 -6.70 -10.92
N ALA A 20 12.76 -7.76 -11.57
CA ALA A 20 13.10 -9.12 -11.22
C ALA A 20 14.58 -9.30 -11.53
N LEU A 21 15.43 -9.09 -10.51
CA LEU A 21 16.83 -9.47 -10.55
C LEU A 21 16.91 -11.00 -10.66
N ALA A 22 16.83 -11.50 -11.89
CA ALA A 22 17.18 -12.88 -12.22
C ALA A 22 18.70 -13.02 -12.06
N GLY A 23 19.13 -13.37 -10.85
CA GLY A 23 20.49 -13.81 -10.57
C GLY A 23 20.73 -15.17 -11.23
N CYS A 24 21.33 -15.17 -12.42
CA CYS A 24 21.92 -16.35 -13.02
C CYS A 24 23.42 -16.38 -12.69
N GLY A 25 23.87 -17.44 -12.01
CA GLY A 25 25.26 -17.87 -12.06
C GLY A 25 25.87 -18.28 -10.72
N GLY A 26 26.08 -19.58 -10.54
CA GLY A 26 27.07 -20.11 -9.60
C GLY A 26 26.70 -21.45 -8.98
N GLY A 27 26.91 -22.54 -9.72
CA GLY A 27 26.73 -23.91 -9.22
C GLY A 27 27.93 -24.42 -8.41
N GLY A 28 27.64 -25.40 -7.54
CA GLY A 28 28.57 -26.21 -6.73
C GLY A 28 28.09 -26.23 -5.27
N GLY A 29 28.00 -27.32 -4.53
CA GLY A 29 28.23 -28.75 -4.73
C GLY A 29 28.24 -29.40 -3.33
N GLY A 30 27.52 -30.50 -3.16
CA GLY A 30 27.72 -31.56 -2.14
C GLY A 30 27.79 -31.19 -0.64
N GLY A 31 26.78 -31.63 0.11
CA GLY A 31 26.86 -31.77 1.57
C GLY A 31 25.52 -32.20 2.15
N SER A 32 25.37 -33.50 2.43
CA SER A 32 24.26 -34.03 3.22
C SER A 32 24.53 -33.74 4.69
N ASP A 33 23.58 -33.13 5.39
CA ASP A 33 23.45 -33.25 6.84
C ASP A 33 21.98 -33.10 7.25
N ASP A 34 21.55 -34.04 8.09
CA ASP A 34 20.24 -34.17 8.70
C ASP A 34 19.96 -33.07 9.73
N GLY A 35 18.70 -32.66 9.82
CA GLY A 35 18.12 -32.14 11.07
C GLY A 35 18.02 -30.62 11.20
N ASP A 36 16.81 -30.10 11.02
CA ASP A 36 16.00 -29.47 12.08
C ASP A 36 14.89 -28.65 11.40
N GLY A 37 13.76 -29.31 11.16
CA GLY A 37 12.56 -28.68 10.62
C GLY A 37 11.89 -27.86 11.72
N GLY A 38 12.50 -26.75 12.13
CA GLY A 38 11.85 -25.72 12.90
C GLY A 38 10.74 -25.12 12.05
N SER A 39 9.52 -25.64 12.17
CA SER A 39 8.34 -24.93 11.67
C SER A 39 8.31 -23.60 12.41
N ASP A 40 8.65 -22.52 11.70
CA ASP A 40 8.61 -21.15 12.20
C ASP A 40 7.13 -20.80 12.50
N SER A 41 6.64 -21.26 13.66
CA SER A 41 5.26 -21.03 14.12
C SER A 41 5.17 -19.60 14.64
N ALA A 42 5.37 -18.65 13.73
CA ALA A 42 5.18 -17.24 14.02
C ALA A 42 3.69 -17.01 14.26
N THR A 43 3.37 -16.49 15.44
CA THR A 43 2.02 -16.06 15.81
C THR A 43 1.73 -14.64 15.31
N GLU A 44 2.69 -13.99 14.65
CA GLU A 44 2.55 -12.65 14.10
C GLU A 44 3.31 -12.52 12.77
N ILE A 45 2.74 -11.75 11.84
CA ILE A 45 3.42 -11.37 10.60
C ILE A 45 4.41 -10.24 10.89
N LYS A 46 5.63 -10.30 10.37
CA LYS A 46 6.55 -9.15 10.47
C LYS A 46 6.01 -8.00 9.62
N ALA A 47 5.93 -6.80 10.20
CA ALA A 47 5.63 -5.57 9.47
C ALA A 47 6.56 -5.36 8.25
N GLY A 48 6.09 -4.58 7.28
CA GLY A 48 6.83 -4.24 6.06
C GLY A 48 5.95 -4.16 4.81
N ALA A 49 6.59 -4.35 3.66
CA ALA A 49 5.98 -4.41 2.36
C ALA A 49 5.70 -5.87 1.94
N PHE A 50 4.62 -6.08 1.21
CA PHE A 50 4.11 -7.38 0.80
C PHE A 50 3.69 -7.34 -0.66
N ASN A 51 4.00 -8.41 -1.38
CA ASN A 51 3.26 -8.77 -2.57
C ASN A 51 1.95 -9.42 -2.15
N THR A 52 0.85 -9.02 -2.76
CA THR A 52 -0.46 -9.61 -2.52
C THR A 52 -1.02 -10.29 -3.75
N THR A 53 -1.63 -11.45 -3.55
CA THR A 53 -2.44 -12.13 -4.58
C THR A 53 -3.86 -12.22 -4.07
N ILE A 54 -4.80 -11.69 -4.84
CA ILE A 54 -6.23 -11.69 -4.53
C ILE A 54 -6.92 -12.66 -5.49
N THR A 55 -7.56 -13.69 -4.93
CA THR A 55 -8.33 -14.70 -5.65
C THR A 55 -9.80 -14.55 -5.30
N TYR A 56 -10.67 -14.45 -6.29
CA TYR A 56 -12.12 -14.34 -6.09
C TYR A 56 -12.75 -15.74 -6.24
N PRO A 57 -13.44 -16.30 -5.23
CA PRO A 57 -13.91 -17.69 -5.24
C PRO A 57 -14.79 -18.06 -6.45
N ASP A 58 -15.57 -17.10 -6.95
CA ASP A 58 -16.49 -17.30 -8.07
C ASP A 58 -15.85 -17.05 -9.44
N SER A 59 -14.53 -16.84 -9.50
CA SER A 59 -13.82 -16.66 -10.76
C SER A 59 -12.39 -17.21 -10.71
N ASP A 60 -11.91 -17.76 -11.81
CA ASP A 60 -10.49 -18.14 -11.93
C ASP A 60 -9.55 -16.91 -12.08
N ASN A 61 -10.02 -15.71 -11.68
CA ASN A 61 -9.24 -14.48 -11.78
C ASN A 61 -8.41 -14.27 -10.52
N GLU A 62 -7.11 -14.10 -10.74
CA GLU A 62 -6.17 -13.62 -9.73
C GLU A 62 -5.74 -12.20 -10.07
N VAL A 63 -5.63 -11.37 -9.03
CA VAL A 63 -5.16 -9.99 -9.17
C VAL A 63 -4.00 -9.74 -8.22
N ALA A 64 -2.90 -9.23 -8.77
CA ALA A 64 -1.74 -8.84 -8.00
C ALA A 64 -1.92 -7.44 -7.39
N GLY A 65 -1.42 -7.28 -6.17
CA GLY A 65 -1.34 -6.03 -5.44
C GLY A 65 -0.03 -5.88 -4.70
N VAL A 66 0.13 -4.70 -4.11
CA VAL A 66 1.19 -4.42 -3.12
C VAL A 66 0.49 -3.98 -1.85
N ALA A 67 0.96 -4.46 -0.70
CA ALA A 67 0.48 -4.03 0.60
C ALA A 67 1.61 -3.61 1.52
N PHE A 68 1.27 -2.76 2.48
CA PHE A 68 2.12 -2.30 3.56
C PHE A 68 1.38 -2.62 4.87
N VAL A 69 2.07 -3.29 5.79
CA VAL A 69 1.57 -3.53 7.15
C VAL A 69 2.55 -2.90 8.12
N SER A 70 2.06 -1.95 8.91
CA SER A 70 2.85 -1.27 9.93
C SER A 70 2.97 -2.10 11.21
N PRO A 71 3.94 -1.80 12.08
CA PRO A 71 4.05 -2.43 13.41
C PRO A 71 2.84 -2.20 14.32
N THR A 72 2.01 -1.19 14.05
CA THR A 72 0.79 -0.95 14.83
C THR A 72 -0.38 -1.81 14.35
N GLY A 73 -0.23 -2.52 13.22
CA GLY A 73 -1.27 -3.28 12.55
C GLY A 73 -2.07 -2.47 11.53
N ARG A 74 -1.86 -1.14 11.43
CA ARG A 74 -2.41 -0.35 10.32
C ARG A 74 -1.88 -0.93 9.01
N PHE A 75 -2.75 -1.07 8.02
CA PHE A 75 -2.34 -1.55 6.70
C PHE A 75 -2.97 -0.74 5.57
N ALA A 76 -2.27 -0.75 4.44
CA ALA A 76 -2.73 -0.23 3.16
C ALA A 76 -2.36 -1.23 2.07
N SER A 77 -3.24 -1.45 1.11
CA SER A 77 -3.03 -2.30 -0.05
C SER A 77 -3.54 -1.60 -1.30
N VAL A 78 -2.82 -1.75 -2.40
CA VAL A 78 -3.18 -1.20 -3.70
C VAL A 78 -3.20 -2.31 -4.71
N VAL A 79 -4.35 -2.50 -5.34
CA VAL A 79 -4.51 -3.45 -6.44
C VAL A 79 -4.00 -2.81 -7.72
N VAL A 80 -2.92 -3.35 -8.28
CA VAL A 80 -2.16 -2.73 -9.36
C VAL A 80 -3.08 -2.41 -10.55
N ARG A 81 -3.85 -3.38 -11.07
CA ARG A 81 -4.64 -3.19 -12.31
C ARG A 81 -5.87 -2.28 -12.18
N THR A 82 -6.42 -2.14 -10.98
CA THR A 82 -7.70 -1.46 -10.76
C THR A 82 -7.55 -0.17 -9.96
N SER A 83 -6.37 0.09 -9.38
CA SER A 83 -6.11 1.21 -8.48
C SER A 83 -7.11 1.27 -7.30
N VAL A 84 -7.63 0.11 -6.90
CA VAL A 84 -8.43 0.00 -5.68
C VAL A 84 -7.45 0.08 -4.51
N TYR A 85 -7.69 1.05 -3.63
CA TYR A 85 -7.07 1.12 -2.33
C TYR A 85 -7.88 0.27 -1.35
N SER A 86 -7.21 -0.51 -0.52
CA SER A 86 -7.80 -1.21 0.63
C SER A 86 -7.01 -0.83 1.87
N GLY A 87 -7.67 -0.38 2.94
CA GLY A 87 -6.97 -0.02 4.17
C GLY A 87 -7.77 -0.32 5.43
N GLY A 88 -7.07 -0.36 6.55
CA GLY A 88 -7.69 -0.64 7.84
C GLY A 88 -6.69 -1.00 8.92
N GLN A 89 -7.16 -1.77 9.90
CA GLN A 89 -6.41 -2.16 11.08
C GLN A 89 -6.47 -3.68 11.26
N LEU A 90 -5.32 -4.35 11.19
CA LEU A 90 -5.19 -5.76 11.50
C LEU A 90 -4.91 -5.94 12.99
N ASN A 91 -5.54 -6.96 13.57
CA ASN A 91 -5.31 -7.41 14.94
C ASN A 91 -4.83 -8.86 14.87
N PHE A 92 -3.77 -9.15 15.62
CA PHE A 92 -3.17 -10.47 15.72
C PHE A 92 -3.40 -11.01 17.12
N ASP A 93 -3.93 -12.22 17.22
CA ASP A 93 -4.03 -12.91 18.51
C ASP A 93 -2.83 -13.82 18.77
N SER A 94 -2.70 -14.31 20.01
CA SER A 94 -1.60 -15.18 20.41
C SER A 94 -1.59 -16.55 19.70
N SER A 95 -2.64 -16.89 18.96
CA SER A 95 -2.73 -18.11 18.16
C SER A 95 -2.39 -17.88 16.68
N GLY A 96 -2.03 -16.66 16.30
CA GLY A 96 -1.75 -16.27 14.91
C GLY A 96 -2.99 -16.00 14.07
N LYS A 97 -4.18 -15.92 14.68
CA LYS A 97 -5.37 -15.48 13.94
C LYS A 97 -5.28 -13.98 13.70
N VAL A 98 -5.69 -13.61 12.50
CA VAL A 98 -5.74 -12.22 12.05
C VAL A 98 -7.19 -11.81 11.90
N SER A 99 -7.55 -10.65 12.40
CA SER A 99 -8.88 -10.07 12.21
C SER A 99 -8.84 -8.54 12.14
N GLY A 100 -9.71 -7.92 11.34
CA GLY A 100 -9.75 -6.47 11.27
C GLY A 100 -10.80 -5.92 10.32
N PRO A 101 -11.25 -4.66 10.51
CA PRO A 101 -12.03 -3.97 9.49
C PRO A 101 -11.16 -3.66 8.26
N VAL A 102 -11.78 -3.70 7.09
CA VAL A 102 -11.19 -3.22 5.84
C VAL A 102 -12.15 -2.27 5.14
N GLN A 103 -11.60 -1.26 4.50
CA GLN A 103 -12.30 -0.38 3.61
C GLN A 103 -11.61 -0.37 2.25
N ASP A 104 -12.39 -0.66 1.21
CA ASP A 104 -11.99 -0.49 -0.17
C ASP A 104 -12.49 0.86 -0.68
N VAL A 105 -11.61 1.60 -1.37
CA VAL A 105 -11.93 2.88 -1.98
C VAL A 105 -11.42 2.88 -3.41
N ALA A 106 -12.30 3.20 -4.35
CA ALA A 106 -11.99 3.25 -5.76
C ALA A 106 -12.73 4.37 -6.48
N TYR A 107 -12.09 5.01 -7.45
CA TYR A 107 -12.75 5.98 -8.30
C TYR A 107 -13.42 5.27 -9.50
N SER A 108 -14.76 5.30 -9.55
CA SER A 108 -15.51 4.84 -10.71
C SER A 108 -15.53 5.93 -11.79
N THR A 109 -14.77 5.70 -12.86
CA THR A 109 -14.69 6.63 -14.00
C THR A 109 -16.01 6.74 -14.75
N GLY A 110 -16.74 5.62 -14.92
CA GLY A 110 -18.04 5.59 -15.59
C GLY A 110 -19.11 6.37 -14.83
N GLU A 111 -19.12 6.27 -13.49
CA GLU A 111 -20.06 7.00 -12.63
C GLU A 111 -19.50 8.35 -12.14
N LYS A 112 -18.25 8.67 -12.49
CA LYS A 112 -17.47 9.85 -12.06
C LYS A 112 -17.52 10.11 -10.55
N LYS A 113 -17.45 9.06 -9.74
CA LYS A 113 -17.55 9.16 -8.28
C LYS A 113 -16.65 8.16 -7.57
N TRP A 114 -16.30 8.48 -6.34
CA TRP A 114 -15.71 7.52 -5.42
C TRP A 114 -16.74 6.50 -4.97
N VAL A 115 -16.29 5.26 -4.86
CA VAL A 115 -17.06 4.13 -4.36
C VAL A 115 -16.28 3.54 -3.20
N THR A 116 -16.96 3.46 -2.06
CA THR A 116 -16.42 2.88 -0.84
C THR A 116 -17.18 1.60 -0.52
N ASN A 117 -16.45 0.52 -0.24
CA ASN A 117 -17.02 -0.70 0.32
C ASN A 117 -16.33 -0.99 1.65
N THR A 118 -17.11 -1.38 2.66
CA THR A 118 -16.59 -1.79 3.96
C THR A 118 -16.76 -3.28 4.17
N GLY A 119 -15.82 -3.88 4.87
CA GLY A 119 -15.82 -5.31 5.14
C GLY A 119 -14.94 -5.68 6.33
N SER A 120 -14.65 -6.97 6.43
CA SER A 120 -13.68 -7.52 7.36
C SER A 120 -12.64 -8.37 6.66
N LEU A 121 -11.46 -8.44 7.26
CA LEU A 121 -10.42 -9.42 6.97
C LEU A 121 -10.35 -10.40 8.13
N GLU A 122 -10.33 -11.69 7.83
CA GLU A 122 -10.15 -12.75 8.82
C GLU A 122 -9.22 -13.83 8.25
N GLY A 123 -8.31 -14.36 9.05
CA GLY A 123 -7.41 -15.41 8.56
C GLY A 123 -6.36 -15.83 9.56
N GLN A 124 -5.23 -16.29 9.04
CA GLN A 124 -4.17 -16.89 9.85
C GLN A 124 -2.79 -16.50 9.30
N VAL A 125 -1.86 -16.24 10.23
CA VAL A 125 -0.43 -16.18 9.95
C VAL A 125 0.09 -17.60 9.77
N ASN A 126 0.68 -17.87 8.60
CA ASN A 126 1.30 -19.16 8.30
C ASN A 126 2.78 -19.18 8.67
N SER A 127 3.44 -18.01 8.58
CA SER A 127 4.84 -17.79 8.98
C SER A 127 5.09 -16.30 9.17
N SER A 128 6.27 -15.92 9.66
CA SER A 128 6.64 -14.51 9.86
C SER A 128 6.68 -13.68 8.57
N SER A 129 6.62 -14.33 7.39
CA SER A 129 6.61 -13.72 6.07
C SER A 129 5.37 -14.05 5.21
N ASN A 130 4.41 -14.81 5.73
CA ASN A 130 3.22 -15.19 4.98
C ASN A 130 1.97 -15.25 5.85
N MET A 131 0.88 -14.66 5.37
CA MET A 131 -0.46 -14.83 5.94
C MET A 131 -1.49 -14.96 4.81
N VAL A 132 -2.56 -15.68 5.09
CA VAL A 132 -3.70 -15.82 4.18
C VAL A 132 -4.94 -15.31 4.89
N LEU A 133 -5.61 -14.35 4.27
CA LEU A 133 -6.81 -13.70 4.78
C LEU A 133 -7.98 -13.96 3.84
N THR A 134 -9.18 -13.98 4.39
CA THR A 134 -10.44 -13.90 3.67
C THR A 134 -11.01 -12.50 3.87
N GLY A 135 -11.15 -11.75 2.78
CA GLY A 135 -11.87 -10.48 2.76
C GLY A 135 -13.35 -10.72 2.51
N ARG A 136 -14.22 -10.18 3.37
CA ARG A 136 -15.68 -10.28 3.25
C ARG A 136 -16.31 -8.90 3.29
N GLY A 137 -17.18 -8.62 2.33
CA GLY A 137 -18.06 -7.47 2.29
C GLY A 137 -19.48 -7.85 1.89
N VAL A 138 -20.37 -6.86 1.75
CA VAL A 138 -21.79 -7.10 1.43
C VAL A 138 -21.97 -7.84 0.09
N GLU A 139 -21.08 -7.57 -0.88
CA GLU A 139 -21.19 -8.09 -2.24
C GLU A 139 -19.92 -8.79 -2.74
N PHE A 140 -18.95 -9.05 -1.85
CA PHE A 140 -17.71 -9.71 -2.24
C PHE A 140 -17.17 -10.64 -1.15
N GLU A 141 -16.57 -11.74 -1.60
CA GLU A 141 -15.64 -12.54 -0.82
C GLU A 141 -14.36 -12.70 -1.66
N SER A 142 -13.20 -12.66 -1.01
CA SER A 142 -11.91 -12.89 -1.67
C SER A 142 -10.96 -13.61 -0.72
N GLN A 143 -10.09 -14.43 -1.27
CA GLN A 143 -8.92 -14.95 -0.56
C GLN A 143 -7.72 -14.09 -0.94
N ILE A 144 -6.94 -13.66 0.05
CA ILE A 144 -5.84 -12.74 -0.11
C ILE A 144 -4.61 -13.38 0.52
N GLU A 145 -3.62 -13.71 -0.31
CA GLU A 145 -2.32 -14.15 0.17
C GLU A 145 -1.38 -12.95 0.25
N PHE A 146 -0.73 -12.78 1.41
CA PHE A 146 0.32 -11.80 1.63
C PHE A 146 1.67 -12.52 1.69
N LYS A 147 2.61 -12.09 0.86
CA LYS A 147 4.00 -12.55 0.86
C LYS A 147 4.93 -11.39 1.13
N ARG A 148 5.63 -11.41 2.26
CA ARG A 148 6.48 -10.31 2.70
C ARG A 148 7.73 -10.20 1.82
N GLU A 149 8.01 -8.99 1.37
CA GLU A 149 9.21 -8.65 0.62
C GLU A 149 10.34 -8.33 1.61
N SER A 150 11.08 -9.35 2.06
CA SER A 150 12.14 -9.20 3.07
C SER A 150 13.22 -8.20 2.66
N TYR A 151 13.63 -8.21 1.38
CA TYR A 151 14.63 -7.28 0.85
C TYR A 151 14.25 -5.81 1.06
N LEU A 152 12.98 -5.45 0.90
CA LEU A 152 12.49 -4.10 1.17
C LEU A 152 12.22 -3.89 2.64
N SER A 153 11.59 -4.86 3.30
CA SER A 153 11.01 -4.73 4.63
C SER A 153 12.03 -4.73 5.77
N ASP A 154 13.14 -5.45 5.63
CA ASP A 154 14.18 -5.56 6.66
C ASP A 154 15.17 -4.38 6.63
N ARG A 155 14.94 -3.41 5.74
CA ARG A 155 15.72 -2.17 5.64
C ARG A 155 15.14 -1.11 6.57
N GLY A 156 15.55 -1.12 7.83
CA GLY A 156 15.12 -0.11 8.80
C GLY A 156 15.15 1.32 8.24
N VAL A 157 14.17 2.13 8.62
CA VAL A 157 13.97 3.50 8.12
C VAL A 157 14.09 4.52 9.26
N LYS A 158 14.62 5.70 8.94
CA LYS A 158 14.76 6.86 9.82
C LYS A 158 14.33 8.13 9.11
N PHE A 159 13.90 9.14 9.86
CA PHE A 159 13.53 10.43 9.26
C PHE A 159 14.66 11.08 8.48
N SER A 160 15.91 10.98 8.93
CA SER A 160 17.05 11.52 8.16
C SER A 160 17.23 10.86 6.78
N GLN A 161 16.69 9.67 6.56
CA GLN A 161 16.67 9.02 5.25
C GLN A 161 15.46 9.46 4.42
N MET A 162 14.32 9.70 5.07
CA MET A 162 13.08 10.15 4.44
C MET A 162 13.04 11.66 4.17
N ALA A 163 13.83 12.48 4.86
CA ALA A 163 13.78 13.93 4.78
C ALA A 163 14.16 14.44 3.38
N GLY A 164 13.22 15.05 2.66
CA GLY A 164 13.43 15.57 1.31
C GLY A 164 12.14 15.85 0.56
N VAL A 165 12.29 16.31 -0.68
CA VAL A 165 11.18 16.63 -1.58
C VAL A 165 10.95 15.47 -2.55
N TYR A 166 9.71 15.01 -2.65
CA TYR A 166 9.27 13.91 -3.50
C TYR A 166 8.22 14.40 -4.47
N SER A 167 8.32 13.98 -5.72
CA SER A 167 7.35 14.35 -6.75
C SER A 167 6.82 13.11 -7.46
N MET A 168 5.49 13.10 -7.67
CA MET A 168 4.79 12.08 -8.44
C MET A 168 4.02 12.78 -9.56
N ALA A 169 4.25 12.34 -10.81
CA ALA A 169 3.43 12.75 -11.93
C ALA A 169 2.09 12.00 -11.88
N GLU A 170 0.98 12.73 -11.96
CA GLU A 170 -0.35 12.14 -12.05
C GLU A 170 -0.66 11.73 -13.48
N THR A 171 -1.37 10.61 -13.65
CA THR A 171 -1.77 10.09 -14.97
C THR A 171 -2.70 11.04 -15.74
N THR A 172 -3.30 12.00 -15.05
CA THR A 172 -4.29 12.96 -15.59
C THR A 172 -3.69 14.31 -15.97
N GLY A 173 -2.37 14.43 -15.92
CA GLY A 173 -1.67 15.69 -15.97
C GLY A 173 -1.71 16.35 -14.60
N GLY A 174 -0.54 16.74 -14.11
CA GLY A 174 -0.37 17.20 -12.73
C GLY A 174 0.88 16.62 -12.09
N THR A 175 1.42 17.36 -11.13
CA THR A 175 2.50 16.89 -10.26
C THR A 175 2.07 17.08 -8.82
N VAL A 176 2.06 16.00 -8.04
CA VAL A 176 1.95 16.08 -6.58
C VAL A 176 3.36 16.16 -6.02
N THR A 177 3.63 17.17 -5.19
CA THR A 177 4.91 17.34 -4.51
C THR A 177 4.70 17.30 -3.01
N LEU A 178 5.44 16.42 -2.33
CA LEU A 178 5.46 16.28 -0.88
C LEU A 178 6.87 16.54 -0.35
N THR A 179 6.99 17.26 0.74
CA THR A 179 8.23 17.47 1.49
C THR A 179 8.07 16.78 2.83
N VAL A 180 9.01 15.90 3.16
CA VAL A 180 9.13 15.30 4.50
C VAL A 180 10.32 15.97 5.19
N TYR A 181 10.12 16.47 6.40
CA TYR A 181 11.19 17.08 7.19
C TYR A 181 11.85 16.06 8.14
N GLU A 182 12.96 16.44 8.78
CA GLU A 182 13.74 15.53 9.65
C GLU A 182 13.03 15.13 10.95
N ASP A 183 12.00 15.86 11.36
CA ASP A 183 11.11 15.53 12.47
C ASP A 183 9.85 14.76 12.02
N GLY A 184 9.74 14.51 10.72
CA GLY A 184 8.61 13.82 10.11
C GLY A 184 7.43 14.73 9.76
N GLU A 185 7.51 16.05 9.97
CA GLU A 185 6.51 16.96 9.42
C GLU A 185 6.37 16.71 7.90
N LEU A 186 5.14 16.78 7.38
CA LEU A 186 4.83 16.56 5.98
C LEU A 186 4.06 17.75 5.43
N ASP A 187 4.61 18.39 4.41
CA ASP A 187 3.98 19.45 3.63
C ASP A 187 3.86 19.05 2.16
N GLY A 188 2.95 19.66 1.42
CA GLY A 188 2.91 19.46 -0.01
C GLY A 188 1.85 20.25 -0.74
N SER A 189 1.90 20.16 -2.06
CA SER A 189 0.84 20.67 -2.93
C SER A 189 0.76 19.91 -4.25
N ASP A 190 -0.37 20.07 -4.94
CA ASP A 190 -0.53 19.63 -6.32
C ASP A 190 -0.87 20.80 -7.25
N GLU A 191 -0.90 20.53 -8.56
CA GLU A 191 -1.24 21.54 -9.57
C GLU A 191 -2.69 22.04 -9.50
N THR A 192 -3.57 21.28 -8.85
CA THR A 192 -4.96 21.66 -8.56
C THR A 192 -5.12 22.49 -7.28
N LYS A 193 -4.01 22.94 -6.69
CA LYS A 193 -3.94 23.75 -5.47
C LYS A 193 -4.37 23.04 -4.20
N CYS A 194 -4.50 21.70 -4.21
CA CYS A 194 -4.59 20.96 -2.96
C CYS A 194 -3.34 21.25 -2.12
N GLN A 195 -3.52 21.46 -0.83
CA GLN A 195 -2.46 21.62 0.16
C GLN A 195 -2.48 20.43 1.10
N PHE A 196 -1.33 19.80 1.28
CA PHE A 196 -1.13 18.63 2.14
C PHE A 196 -0.34 19.07 3.36
N ASN A 197 -0.84 18.83 4.57
CA ASN A 197 -0.13 19.17 5.81
C ASN A 197 -0.36 18.04 6.83
N GLY A 198 0.69 17.50 7.43
CA GLY A 198 0.58 16.34 8.30
C GLY A 198 1.89 15.87 8.90
N GLN A 199 1.91 14.58 9.23
CA GLN A 199 3.02 13.95 9.92
C GLN A 199 3.27 12.55 9.37
N VAL A 200 4.54 12.22 9.21
CA VAL A 200 5.05 10.86 9.07
C VAL A 200 5.46 10.35 10.44
N THR A 201 5.05 9.12 10.77
CA THR A 201 5.49 8.43 11.99
C THR A 201 6.20 7.14 11.61
N ILE A 202 7.28 6.80 12.32
CA ILE A 202 8.01 5.54 12.15
C ILE A 202 7.82 4.72 13.44
N PRO A 203 6.83 3.81 13.51
CA PRO A 203 6.53 3.06 14.73
C PRO A 203 7.68 2.12 15.15
N ASN A 204 8.48 1.67 14.18
CA ASN A 204 9.66 0.84 14.43
C ASN A 204 10.75 1.12 13.38
N THR A 205 11.88 1.68 13.81
CA THR A 205 12.99 2.03 12.93
C THR A 205 13.77 0.82 12.38
N SER A 206 13.51 -0.41 12.86
CA SER A 206 14.14 -1.62 12.33
C SER A 206 13.44 -2.21 11.10
N VAL A 207 12.24 -1.70 10.76
CA VAL A 207 11.44 -2.15 9.62
C VAL A 207 11.27 -0.98 8.65
N ASN A 208 11.25 -1.27 7.35
CA ASN A 208 10.92 -0.28 6.32
C ASN A 208 9.40 -0.05 6.24
N SER A 209 8.85 0.57 7.28
CA SER A 209 7.44 0.93 7.32
C SER A 209 7.25 2.23 8.08
N TYR A 210 6.40 3.09 7.53
CA TYR A 210 5.98 4.33 8.17
C TYR A 210 4.47 4.50 8.01
N GLU A 211 3.88 5.25 8.93
CA GLU A 211 2.50 5.72 8.88
C GLU A 211 2.47 7.18 8.44
N VAL A 212 1.42 7.55 7.73
CA VAL A 212 1.15 8.94 7.36
C VAL A 212 -0.22 9.34 7.85
N ASP A 213 -0.30 10.53 8.43
CA ASP A 213 -1.54 11.16 8.84
C ASP A 213 -1.49 12.63 8.40
N PHE A 214 -2.33 13.04 7.46
CA PHE A 214 -2.29 14.38 6.88
C PHE A 214 -3.67 14.91 6.51
N THR A 215 -3.81 16.23 6.49
CA THR A 215 -5.02 16.91 6.04
C THR A 215 -4.79 17.52 4.66
N VAL A 216 -5.76 17.31 3.77
CA VAL A 216 -5.81 17.91 2.45
C VAL A 216 -6.84 19.03 2.46
N THR A 217 -6.45 20.21 1.99
CA THR A 217 -7.34 21.38 1.90
C THR A 217 -7.18 22.12 0.58
N GLN A 218 -8.11 23.04 0.29
CA GLN A 218 -8.03 23.98 -0.84
C GLN A 218 -7.97 23.36 -2.24
N CYS A 219 -8.35 22.08 -2.37
CA CYS A 219 -8.42 21.43 -3.67
C CYS A 219 -9.41 22.14 -4.60
N GLN A 220 -8.96 22.40 -5.84
CA GLN A 220 -9.83 22.83 -6.94
C GLN A 220 -10.37 21.63 -7.71
N ASP A 221 -11.35 21.88 -8.57
CA ASP A 221 -11.84 20.86 -9.48
C ASP A 221 -10.73 20.45 -10.46
N ASP A 222 -10.61 19.16 -10.72
CA ASP A 222 -9.60 18.64 -11.63
C ASP A 222 -10.07 18.66 -13.10
N SER A 223 -9.15 18.35 -14.02
CA SER A 223 -9.41 18.31 -15.47
C SER A 223 -10.45 17.26 -15.89
N ARG A 224 -10.77 16.29 -15.02
CA ARG A 224 -11.79 15.25 -15.25
C ARG A 224 -13.19 15.69 -14.78
N GLY A 225 -13.27 16.79 -14.04
CA GLY A 225 -14.48 17.28 -13.39
C GLY A 225 -14.74 16.63 -12.03
N VAL A 226 -13.73 16.05 -11.38
CA VAL A 226 -13.81 15.67 -9.97
C VAL A 226 -13.82 16.94 -9.14
N LYS A 227 -14.84 17.09 -8.29
CA LYS A 227 -14.95 18.26 -7.43
C LYS A 227 -13.80 18.29 -6.43
N GLY A 228 -13.12 19.43 -6.34
CA GLY A 228 -12.02 19.63 -5.39
C GLY A 228 -12.45 19.40 -3.95
N SER A 229 -13.67 19.83 -3.61
CA SER A 229 -14.24 19.64 -2.27
C SER A 229 -14.32 18.18 -1.81
N LEU A 230 -14.41 17.22 -2.74
CA LEU A 230 -14.45 15.79 -2.40
C LEU A 230 -13.07 15.27 -1.97
N ARG A 231 -11.98 15.95 -2.35
CA ARG A 231 -10.61 15.55 -2.03
C ARG A 231 -10.10 16.20 -0.74
N ASN A 232 -10.81 17.19 -0.20
CA ASN A 232 -10.48 17.77 1.10
C ASN A 232 -10.89 16.79 2.21
N GLY A 233 -9.97 16.49 3.12
CA GLY A 233 -10.21 15.48 4.16
C GLY A 233 -8.98 15.23 5.01
N THR A 234 -9.12 14.35 6.01
CA THR A 234 -8.00 13.88 6.84
C THR A 234 -7.71 12.44 6.47
N TYR A 235 -6.54 12.21 5.90
CA TYR A 235 -6.10 10.95 5.35
C TYR A 235 -5.17 10.26 6.33
N SER A 236 -5.33 8.95 6.43
CA SER A 236 -4.45 8.07 7.19
C SER A 236 -3.98 6.94 6.30
N GLY A 237 -2.72 6.54 6.43
CA GLY A 237 -2.11 5.58 5.51
C GLY A 237 -0.85 4.92 6.03
N VAL A 238 -0.31 4.03 5.21
CA VAL A 238 0.93 3.27 5.47
C VAL A 238 1.74 3.17 4.19
N GLY A 239 3.06 3.20 4.34
CA GLY A 239 4.00 3.07 3.23
C GLY A 239 5.34 2.49 3.59
N SER A 240 6.23 2.49 2.60
CA SER A 240 7.62 2.08 2.68
C SER A 240 8.49 2.98 1.80
N LEU A 241 9.75 3.19 2.18
CA LEU A 241 10.73 3.91 1.37
C LEU A 241 11.43 2.92 0.45
N ILE A 242 11.19 3.01 -0.86
CA ILE A 242 11.82 2.14 -1.85
C ILE A 242 13.21 2.72 -2.17
N PRO A 243 14.32 1.98 -1.96
CA PRO A 243 15.64 2.49 -2.27
C PRO A 243 15.84 2.62 -3.79
N ASP A 244 16.43 3.74 -4.21
CA ASP A 244 16.88 4.00 -5.57
C ASP A 244 18.16 4.86 -5.56
N ASP A 245 18.73 5.12 -6.74
CA ASP A 245 19.97 5.88 -6.90
C ASP A 245 19.82 7.38 -6.58
N ALA A 246 18.59 7.90 -6.49
CA ALA A 246 18.28 9.31 -6.23
C ALA A 246 17.99 9.59 -4.73
N GLY A 247 18.20 8.60 -3.86
CA GLY A 247 17.97 8.73 -2.42
C GLY A 247 16.60 8.22 -1.95
N GLY A 248 15.85 7.55 -2.82
CA GLY A 248 14.66 6.78 -2.51
C GLY A 248 13.38 7.32 -3.14
N THR A 249 12.42 6.41 -3.28
CA THR A 249 11.05 6.66 -3.71
C THR A 249 10.12 6.49 -2.51
N LEU A 250 9.38 7.54 -2.16
CA LEU A 250 8.37 7.52 -1.12
C LEU A 250 7.10 6.88 -1.68
N SER A 251 6.64 5.78 -1.08
CA SER A 251 5.49 5.00 -1.55
C SER A 251 4.51 4.71 -0.42
N PHE A 252 3.26 5.18 -0.54
CA PHE A 252 2.21 4.90 0.44
C PHE A 252 0.81 4.92 -0.17
N GLY A 253 -0.11 4.22 0.49
CA GLY A 253 -1.54 4.36 0.25
C GLY A 253 -2.20 4.98 1.48
N SER A 254 -3.20 5.83 1.27
CA SER A 254 -3.96 6.51 2.33
C SER A 254 -5.41 6.74 1.93
N SER A 255 -6.28 6.92 2.91
CA SER A 255 -7.70 7.26 2.70
C SER A 255 -8.24 8.12 3.84
N ASP A 256 -9.23 8.96 3.53
CA ASP A 256 -10.03 9.69 4.51
C ASP A 256 -11.36 8.99 4.87
N GLY A 257 -11.62 7.83 4.28
CA GLY A 257 -12.88 7.09 4.41
C GLY A 257 -13.74 7.11 3.14
N GLU A 258 -13.55 8.09 2.26
CA GLU A 258 -14.33 8.27 1.03
C GLU A 258 -13.44 8.36 -0.21
N VAL A 259 -12.25 8.94 -0.08
CA VAL A 259 -11.28 9.17 -1.13
C VAL A 259 -9.96 8.52 -0.76
N ALA A 260 -9.34 7.86 -1.74
CA ALA A 260 -8.01 7.30 -1.59
C ALA A 260 -6.97 8.17 -2.30
N LEU A 261 -5.80 8.27 -1.68
CA LEU A 261 -4.60 8.84 -2.25
C LEU A 261 -3.50 7.78 -2.22
N ILE A 262 -2.97 7.48 -3.40
CA ILE A 262 -1.82 6.60 -3.59
C ILE A 262 -0.68 7.48 -4.09
N PHE A 263 0.44 7.46 -3.39
CA PHE A 263 1.61 8.24 -3.74
C PHE A 263 2.80 7.32 -4.00
N VAL A 264 3.46 7.49 -5.14
CA VAL A 264 4.72 6.84 -5.50
C VAL A 264 5.60 7.89 -6.16
N GLY A 265 6.31 8.66 -5.33
CA GLY A 265 7.11 9.80 -5.77
C GLY A 265 8.60 9.58 -5.57
N GLY A 266 9.38 9.84 -6.62
CA GLY A 266 10.84 9.83 -6.53
C GLY A 266 11.36 11.08 -5.84
N ARG A 267 12.46 10.97 -5.10
CA ARG A 267 13.13 12.14 -4.51
C ARG A 267 13.66 13.05 -5.61
N GLY A 268 13.30 14.34 -5.54
CA GLY A 268 13.87 15.37 -6.40
C GLY A 268 15.36 15.50 -6.13
N THR A 269 16.18 15.45 -7.18
CA THR A 269 17.57 15.88 -7.07
C THR A 269 17.55 17.41 -7.13
N ASN A 270 17.85 18.06 -6.01
CA ASN A 270 18.18 19.49 -6.04
C ASN A 270 19.46 19.62 -6.87
N ASN A 271 19.34 20.06 -8.12
CA ASN A 271 20.45 20.58 -8.91
C ASN A 271 20.75 22.02 -8.52
#